data_AF-A0A0D0C4P3-F1
#
_entry.id   AF-A0A0D0C4P3-F1
#
_cell.length_a   1.000
_cell.length_b   1.000
_cell.length_c   1.000
_cell.angle_alpha   90.00
_cell.angle_beta   90.00
_cell.angle_gamma   90.00
#
_symmetry.space_group_name_H-M   'P 1'
#
loop_
_entity.id
_entity.type
_entity.pdbx_description
1 polymer ?
#
loop_
_entity_poly.entity_id
_entity_poly.type
_entity_poly.pdbx_seq_one_letter_code
_entity_poly.pdbx_strand_id
1 'polypeptide(L)'
;MIGFGCVLLSFLWISALSSNVHATQIMHRPDRFNSTPPAVSTERNPNTHVIQKRATAKAQVAYFTNWGIYGANFQPTDIIPSTLTHILYSFADVSPDTGAISLTDSYADEQKHFPGDSWAETGNNLYGCLKQLYLLKMENRNLKVLLSVGGWTYSQAGHFNFVTVASKRANFVTQAVSYIENYGFDGIDLDYEYPANTAQGQGFSDLITELRSAFDDLATKKGETVPYQLTAAVPANASDYQWLNIPQMDAALTYWNLMAYDYAGSWLTFSDNQANLYGGQRLGISTDMAIKGYVAAGASIEKINMGIPLYGRAFENTSGLGQSYSGIGPGTFEAGVYQYKVLPLSGAQVFENTTDITSYSYDSSKKELVTYDTPTIAKLKAQYIASKGMAGAIQDSSISSTSLIQNVLTEFSSLDQTRNHISFPDSKWDNLKTNFGQTSSSPSPTSSTTSGQATPTSGSGLCASAPAWSPTAVYTGGSEVTYDGKLWKAQWWTQNDTPGGSVGVWVLEGSC
;
A
#
# COMPACT_ATOMS: atom_id res chain seq x y z
N MET A 1 64.15 61.39 -9.47
CA MET A 1 64.33 60.80 -8.13
C MET A 1 63.07 60.01 -7.80
N ILE A 2 63.23 58.68 -7.65
CA ILE A 2 62.52 57.77 -6.71
C ILE A 2 60.97 57.81 -6.77
N GLY A 3 60.19 56.76 -7.01
CA GLY A 3 60.39 55.31 -7.03
C GLY A 3 59.00 54.69 -6.94
N PHE A 4 58.75 53.61 -7.69
CA PHE A 4 57.49 52.85 -7.67
C PHE A 4 57.28 52.18 -6.30
N GLY A 5 56.06 52.29 -5.76
CA GLY A 5 55.66 51.66 -4.50
C GLY A 5 54.21 51.18 -4.56
N CYS A 6 54.05 49.86 -4.54
CA CYS A 6 52.80 49.10 -4.53
C CYS A 6 52.10 49.21 -3.17
N VAL A 7 50.79 49.53 -3.13
CA VAL A 7 49.93 49.26 -1.96
C VAL A 7 48.52 48.90 -2.46
N LEU A 8 48.19 47.60 -2.34
CA LEU A 8 46.81 47.12 -2.33
C LEU A 8 46.18 47.43 -0.96
N LEU A 9 44.97 47.95 -0.95
CA LEU A 9 44.12 48.04 0.24
C LEU A 9 42.70 47.58 -0.09
N SER A 10 42.26 46.65 0.74
CA SER A 10 41.09 45.79 0.66
C SER A 10 39.77 46.53 0.89
N PHE A 11 38.71 46.12 0.19
CA PHE A 11 37.34 46.25 0.66
C PHE A 11 36.56 44.95 0.41
N LEU A 12 35.97 44.44 1.50
CA LEU A 12 35.18 43.22 1.56
C LEU A 12 33.88 43.33 0.72
N TRP A 13 33.57 42.27 -0.01
CA TRP A 13 32.21 41.90 -0.39
C TRP A 13 31.95 40.49 0.14
N ILE A 14 30.85 40.32 0.88
CA ILE A 14 30.36 39.04 1.38
C ILE A 14 29.50 38.42 0.29
N SER A 15 29.93 37.26 -0.22
CA SER A 15 29.11 36.36 -1.03
C SER A 15 29.22 34.96 -0.44
N ALA A 16 28.10 34.43 0.07
CA ALA A 16 27.99 33.05 0.48
C ALA A 16 27.74 32.19 -0.76
N LEU A 17 28.74 31.39 -1.14
CA LEU A 17 28.67 30.33 -2.14
C LEU A 17 28.69 28.99 -1.40
N SER A 18 27.57 28.26 -1.46
CA SER A 18 27.52 26.84 -1.15
C SER A 18 27.87 26.05 -2.42
N SER A 19 29.02 25.40 -2.44
CA SER A 19 29.37 24.41 -3.46
C SER A 19 30.02 23.17 -2.85
N ASN A 20 29.33 22.04 -3.04
CA ASN A 20 29.82 20.71 -3.37
C ASN A 20 31.25 20.35 -2.99
N VAL A 21 31.38 19.32 -2.16
CA VAL A 21 32.61 18.52 -2.07
C VAL A 21 32.29 17.06 -2.42
N HIS A 22 32.97 16.61 -3.46
CA HIS A 22 33.08 15.22 -3.90
C HIS A 22 33.69 14.34 -2.81
N ALA A 23 33.09 13.16 -2.58
CA ALA A 23 33.72 12.09 -1.81
C ALA A 23 34.28 11.04 -2.78
N THR A 24 35.56 11.20 -3.15
CA THR A 24 36.41 10.09 -3.61
C THR A 24 37.18 9.55 -2.41
N GLN A 25 36.93 8.28 -2.02
CA GLN A 25 37.98 7.29 -1.75
C GLN A 25 37.40 5.88 -1.47
N ILE A 26 37.72 4.96 -2.40
CA ILE A 26 38.24 3.59 -2.21
C ILE A 26 37.41 2.64 -1.32
N MET A 27 36.60 1.80 -1.97
CA MET A 27 36.06 0.56 -1.40
C MET A 27 37.14 -0.53 -1.38
N HIS A 28 37.45 -1.05 -0.19
CA HIS A 28 38.22 -2.29 -0.04
C HIS A 28 37.37 -3.48 -0.52
N ARG A 29 37.97 -4.35 -1.32
CA ARG A 29 37.38 -5.61 -1.80
C ARG A 29 37.29 -6.62 -0.63
N PRO A 30 36.13 -7.21 -0.32
CA PRO A 30 36.02 -8.24 0.70
C PRO A 30 36.78 -9.52 0.32
N ASP A 31 37.41 -10.17 1.30
CA ASP A 31 38.27 -11.36 1.16
C ASP A 31 37.60 -12.61 0.55
N ARG A 32 36.29 -12.55 0.28
CA ARG A 32 35.47 -13.68 -0.23
C ARG A 32 34.95 -13.52 -1.64
N PHE A 33 35.42 -12.53 -2.42
CA PHE A 33 34.95 -12.33 -3.80
C PHE A 33 35.20 -13.56 -4.72
N ASN A 34 36.19 -14.40 -4.39
CA ASN A 34 36.53 -15.60 -5.17
C ASN A 34 35.91 -16.90 -4.65
N SER A 35 35.05 -16.88 -3.62
CA SER A 35 34.32 -18.10 -3.25
C SER A 35 33.11 -18.27 -4.13
N THR A 36 33.05 -19.37 -4.87
CA THR A 36 31.87 -19.84 -5.60
C THR A 36 30.67 -19.83 -4.64
N PRO A 37 29.60 -19.06 -4.92
CA PRO A 37 28.36 -19.15 -4.16
C PRO A 37 27.88 -20.60 -4.14
N PRO A 38 27.27 -21.09 -3.04
CA PRO A 38 26.58 -22.38 -3.08
C PRO A 38 25.64 -22.36 -4.27
N ALA A 39 25.82 -23.32 -5.19
CA ALA A 39 24.92 -23.49 -6.31
C ALA A 39 23.54 -23.89 -5.74
N VAL A 40 22.66 -22.92 -5.60
CA VAL A 40 21.23 -23.20 -5.52
C VAL A 40 20.87 -23.70 -6.90
N SER A 41 20.50 -24.98 -7.02
CA SER A 41 19.99 -25.51 -8.28
C SER A 41 18.71 -24.76 -8.60
N THR A 42 18.77 -23.77 -9.49
CA THR A 42 17.59 -23.23 -10.13
C THR A 42 17.02 -24.34 -11.01
N GLU A 43 15.93 -24.98 -10.56
CA GLU A 43 15.17 -25.87 -11.44
C GLU A 43 14.82 -25.08 -12.71
N ARG A 44 15.18 -25.62 -13.88
CA ARG A 44 14.83 -25.02 -15.18
C ARG A 44 13.33 -25.07 -15.48
N ASN A 45 12.55 -25.70 -14.60
CA ASN A 45 11.12 -25.88 -14.74
C ASN A 45 10.52 -26.16 -13.36
N PRO A 46 10.44 -25.16 -12.46
CA PRO A 46 9.85 -25.38 -11.15
C PRO A 46 8.41 -25.85 -11.32
N ASN A 47 8.06 -26.95 -10.65
CA ASN A 47 6.66 -27.35 -10.57
C ASN A 47 5.90 -26.25 -9.83
N THR A 48 5.12 -25.44 -10.56
CA THR A 48 4.33 -24.37 -9.96
C THR A 48 3.16 -24.97 -9.20
N HIS A 49 3.10 -24.71 -7.89
CA HIS A 49 1.95 -25.06 -7.09
C HIS A 49 0.80 -24.09 -7.37
N VAL A 50 -0.28 -24.61 -7.95
CA VAL A 50 -1.48 -23.82 -8.23
C VAL A 50 -2.14 -23.42 -6.92
N ILE A 51 -2.15 -22.13 -6.61
CA ILE A 51 -2.89 -21.59 -5.47
C ILE A 51 -4.37 -21.52 -5.84
N GLN A 52 -5.17 -22.46 -5.32
CA GLN A 52 -6.62 -22.47 -5.47
C GLN A 52 -7.24 -21.53 -4.42
N LYS A 53 -7.83 -20.40 -4.84
CA LYS A 53 -8.61 -19.53 -3.95
C LYS A 53 -10.00 -20.14 -3.69
N ARG A 54 -10.52 -19.94 -2.47
CA ARG A 54 -11.89 -20.34 -2.09
C ARG A 54 -12.92 -19.42 -2.76
N ALA A 55 -13.88 -20.04 -3.45
CA ALA A 55 -14.68 -19.49 -4.55
C ALA A 55 -15.73 -18.38 -4.22
N THR A 56 -15.62 -17.61 -3.13
CA THR A 56 -16.63 -16.56 -2.82
C THR A 56 -16.13 -15.30 -2.10
N ALA A 57 -14.97 -15.32 -1.42
CA ALA A 57 -14.50 -14.19 -0.61
C ALA A 57 -13.65 -13.18 -1.42
N LYS A 58 -13.84 -11.88 -1.19
CA LYS A 58 -13.20 -10.80 -1.94
C LYS A 58 -11.95 -10.26 -1.25
N ALA A 59 -10.94 -9.91 -2.04
CA ALA A 59 -9.81 -9.12 -1.58
C ALA A 59 -10.20 -7.63 -1.63
N GLN A 60 -10.01 -6.93 -0.52
CA GLN A 60 -9.94 -5.47 -0.49
C GLN A 60 -8.48 -5.09 -0.25
N VAL A 61 -7.82 -4.56 -1.28
CA VAL A 61 -6.40 -4.23 -1.28
C VAL A 61 -6.24 -2.72 -1.27
N ALA A 62 -5.29 -2.20 -0.50
CA ALA A 62 -4.92 -0.79 -0.61
C ALA A 62 -3.42 -0.53 -0.62
N TYR A 63 -2.98 0.42 -1.43
CA TYR A 63 -1.60 0.93 -1.38
C TYR A 63 -1.42 1.87 -0.19
N PHE A 64 -0.41 1.66 0.65
CA PHE A 64 0.02 2.62 1.67
C PHE A 64 1.38 3.18 1.26
N THR A 65 1.44 4.47 0.98
CA THR A 65 2.66 5.13 0.51
C THR A 65 3.48 5.65 1.69
N ASN A 66 4.78 5.32 1.75
CA ASN A 66 5.64 5.72 2.86
C ASN A 66 5.77 7.25 2.96
N TRP A 67 5.76 7.97 1.83
CA TRP A 67 5.73 9.43 1.80
C TRP A 67 4.38 10.03 2.24
N GLY A 68 3.33 9.22 2.35
CA GLY A 68 2.00 9.62 2.82
C GLY A 68 2.00 10.21 4.23
N ILE A 69 3.00 9.85 5.05
CA ILE A 69 3.11 10.34 6.44
C ILE A 69 3.49 11.82 6.55
N TYR A 70 3.95 12.44 5.47
CA TYR A 70 4.46 13.82 5.47
C TYR A 70 3.36 14.84 5.14
N GLY A 71 3.38 15.41 3.93
CA GLY A 71 2.44 16.48 3.53
C GLY A 71 0.99 16.01 3.45
N ALA A 72 0.77 14.74 3.12
CA ALA A 72 -0.53 14.11 3.21
C ALA A 72 -0.96 13.95 4.68
N ASN A 73 -0.02 13.64 5.57
CA ASN A 73 -0.26 13.33 6.98
C ASN A 73 -1.25 12.16 7.17
N PHE A 74 -1.06 11.10 6.39
CA PHE A 74 -1.73 9.81 6.59
C PHE A 74 -0.76 8.83 7.24
N GLN A 75 -1.11 8.38 8.43
CA GLN A 75 -0.31 7.47 9.22
C GLN A 75 -0.89 6.06 9.14
N PRO A 76 -0.10 5.00 9.42
CA PRO A 76 -0.65 3.65 9.51
C PRO A 76 -1.78 3.55 10.55
N THR A 77 -1.73 4.35 11.62
CA THR A 77 -2.78 4.43 12.64
C THR A 77 -4.12 4.97 12.13
N ASP A 78 -4.15 5.61 10.97
CA ASP A 78 -5.39 6.11 10.34
C ASP A 78 -6.08 5.03 9.49
N ILE A 79 -5.45 3.87 9.30
CA ILE A 79 -6.02 2.75 8.57
C ILE A 79 -7.15 2.15 9.41
N ILE A 80 -8.30 1.90 8.75
CA ILE A 80 -9.41 1.14 9.34
C ILE A 80 -9.21 -0.34 8.95
N PRO A 81 -8.69 -1.22 9.80
CA PRO A 81 -8.24 -2.55 9.36
C PRO A 81 -9.41 -3.44 8.92
N SER A 82 -10.59 -3.24 9.50
CA SER A 82 -11.79 -4.03 9.19
C SER A 82 -12.32 -3.83 7.76
N THR A 83 -11.86 -2.79 7.07
CA THR A 83 -12.21 -2.55 5.67
C THR A 83 -11.24 -3.21 4.70
N LEU A 84 -10.09 -3.70 5.16
CA LEU A 84 -9.02 -4.19 4.28
C LEU A 84 -8.70 -5.66 4.54
N THR A 85 -8.16 -6.30 3.50
CA THR A 85 -7.57 -7.64 3.57
C THR A 85 -6.08 -7.62 3.28
N HIS A 86 -5.62 -6.64 2.50
CA HIS A 86 -4.23 -6.48 2.10
C HIS A 86 -3.84 -5.00 2.10
N ILE A 87 -2.63 -4.72 2.55
CA ILE A 87 -1.94 -3.44 2.41
C ILE A 87 -0.69 -3.70 1.57
N LEU A 88 -0.48 -2.89 0.53
CA LEU A 88 0.73 -2.88 -0.27
C LEU A 88 1.57 -1.67 0.17
N TYR A 89 2.67 -1.92 0.88
CA TYR A 89 3.56 -0.88 1.38
C TYR A 89 4.46 -0.38 0.26
N SER A 90 4.28 0.89 -0.13
CA SER A 90 4.80 1.45 -1.36
C SER A 90 5.76 2.62 -1.11
N PHE A 91 6.89 2.74 -1.79
CA PHE A 91 7.52 1.73 -2.65
C PHE A 91 8.96 1.51 -2.22
N ALA A 92 9.41 0.27 -2.30
CA ALA A 92 10.84 -0.04 -2.38
C ALA A 92 11.33 0.12 -3.83
N ASP A 93 12.60 0.50 -3.95
CA ASP A 93 13.32 0.59 -5.22
C ASP A 93 14.11 -0.71 -5.49
N VAL A 94 14.58 -0.87 -6.71
CA VAL A 94 15.42 -1.98 -7.17
C VAL A 94 16.62 -1.48 -7.98
N SER A 95 17.80 -2.01 -7.66
CA SER A 95 19.02 -1.72 -8.41
C SER A 95 19.01 -2.45 -9.77
N PRO A 96 19.12 -1.74 -10.92
CA PRO A 96 19.20 -2.39 -12.23
C PRO A 96 20.50 -3.19 -12.42
N ASP A 97 21.54 -2.83 -11.68
CA ASP A 97 22.86 -3.46 -11.78
C ASP A 97 22.94 -4.80 -11.08
N THR A 98 22.19 -4.95 -9.98
CA THR A 98 22.33 -6.11 -9.09
C THR A 98 21.02 -6.86 -8.85
N GLY A 99 19.86 -6.25 -9.09
CA GLY A 99 18.56 -6.75 -8.64
C GLY A 99 18.33 -6.58 -7.13
N ALA A 100 19.17 -5.82 -6.42
CA ALA A 100 18.99 -5.61 -4.98
C ALA A 100 17.81 -4.68 -4.67
N ILE A 101 16.99 -5.04 -3.67
CA ILE A 101 15.85 -4.25 -3.20
C ILE A 101 16.32 -3.27 -2.12
N SER A 102 15.87 -2.01 -2.19
CA SER A 102 16.14 -0.98 -1.19
C SER A 102 14.88 -0.24 -0.76
N LEU A 103 14.69 -0.10 0.55
CA LEU A 103 13.77 0.87 1.12
C LEU A 103 14.19 2.30 0.74
N THR A 104 13.21 3.17 0.54
CA THR A 104 13.41 4.48 -0.10
C THR A 104 13.42 5.63 0.90
N ASP A 105 12.93 5.40 2.12
CA ASP A 105 12.92 6.41 3.17
C ASP A 105 13.07 5.77 4.55
N SER A 106 14.32 5.58 4.99
CA SER A 106 14.60 4.98 6.30
C SER A 106 13.92 5.71 7.49
N TYR A 107 13.63 7.01 7.37
CA TYR A 107 12.91 7.71 8.44
C TYR A 107 11.46 7.24 8.51
N ALA A 108 10.75 7.30 7.39
CA ALA A 108 9.37 6.84 7.31
C ALA A 108 9.24 5.34 7.58
N ASP A 109 10.13 4.55 7.01
CA ASP A 109 10.08 3.09 7.00
C ASP A 109 10.44 2.49 8.37
N GLU A 110 11.51 2.99 9.00
CA GLU A 110 12.18 2.28 10.09
C GLU A 110 12.41 3.10 11.37
N GLN A 111 12.45 4.43 11.30
CA GLN A 111 12.99 5.25 12.40
C GLN A 111 11.96 6.16 13.09
N LYS A 112 10.93 6.61 12.39
CA LYS A 112 9.92 7.51 12.96
C LYS A 112 9.30 6.84 14.18
N HIS A 113 9.44 7.49 15.33
CA HIS A 113 8.80 7.06 16.57
C HIS A 113 7.35 7.56 16.59
N PHE A 114 6.43 6.63 16.77
CA PHE A 114 5.02 6.88 17.01
C PHE A 114 4.74 6.91 18.52
N PRO A 115 3.58 7.43 18.95
CA PRO A 115 3.16 7.31 20.35
C PRO A 115 3.25 5.87 20.84
N GLY A 116 3.90 5.65 21.99
CA GLY A 116 4.19 4.33 22.55
C GLY A 116 5.58 3.78 22.23
N ASP A 117 6.31 4.36 21.28
CA ASP A 117 7.68 3.98 20.97
C ASP A 117 8.68 4.56 21.99
N SER A 118 9.56 3.70 22.50
CA SER A 118 10.55 4.09 23.51
C SER A 118 11.84 4.55 22.86
N TRP A 119 12.26 5.78 23.19
CA TRP A 119 13.59 6.29 22.84
C TRP A 119 14.74 5.62 23.62
N ALA A 120 14.42 4.83 24.64
CA ALA A 120 15.38 4.16 25.51
C ALA A 120 15.49 2.65 25.23
N GLU A 121 14.76 2.11 24.25
CA GLU A 121 14.82 0.69 23.91
C GLU A 121 16.22 0.34 23.37
N THR A 122 16.93 -0.55 24.09
CA THR A 122 18.25 -1.03 23.66
C THR A 122 18.12 -2.11 22.59
N GLY A 123 19.12 -2.25 21.73
CA GLY A 123 19.17 -3.28 20.69
C GLY A 123 18.93 -2.72 19.29
N ASN A 124 18.79 -3.61 18.32
CA ASN A 124 18.46 -3.24 16.94
C ASN A 124 16.95 -3.33 16.74
N ASN A 125 16.24 -2.21 16.86
CA ASN A 125 14.78 -2.19 16.95
C ASN A 125 14.14 -1.51 15.74
N LEU A 126 13.05 -2.10 15.24
CA LEU A 126 12.24 -1.53 14.17
C LEU A 126 11.26 -0.51 14.75
N TYR A 127 11.13 0.65 14.10
CA TYR A 127 10.08 1.64 14.32
C TYR A 127 9.41 1.99 12.98
N GLY A 128 9.01 3.25 12.80
CA GLY A 128 8.45 3.73 11.53
C GLY A 128 7.12 3.07 11.17
N CYS A 129 6.75 3.22 9.91
CA CYS A 129 5.51 2.65 9.40
C CYS A 129 5.53 1.12 9.44
N LEU A 130 6.70 0.50 9.26
CA LEU A 130 6.81 -0.95 9.22
C LEU A 130 6.52 -1.58 10.59
N LYS A 131 6.94 -0.95 11.70
CA LYS A 131 6.47 -1.36 13.04
C LYS A 131 4.96 -1.25 13.16
N GLN A 132 4.38 -0.11 12.79
CA GLN A 132 2.95 0.14 12.96
C GLN A 132 2.09 -0.83 12.13
N LEU A 133 2.50 -1.12 10.89
CA LEU A 133 1.83 -2.09 10.03
C LEU A 133 1.94 -3.52 10.57
N TYR A 134 3.07 -3.89 11.18
CA TYR A 134 3.20 -5.18 11.85
C TYR A 134 2.25 -5.30 13.05
N LEU A 135 2.15 -4.26 13.88
CA LEU A 135 1.21 -4.21 15.00
C LEU A 135 -0.25 -4.36 14.51
N LEU A 136 -0.62 -3.64 13.45
CA LEU A 136 -1.95 -3.78 12.84
C LEU A 136 -2.23 -5.22 12.38
N LYS A 137 -1.25 -5.90 11.78
CA LYS A 137 -1.38 -7.31 11.40
C LYS A 137 -1.56 -8.23 12.62
N MET A 138 -0.84 -7.98 13.70
CA MET A 138 -0.95 -8.80 14.91
C MET A 138 -2.37 -8.75 15.48
N GLU A 139 -2.97 -7.55 15.51
CA GLU A 139 -4.34 -7.33 15.97
C GLU A 139 -5.38 -7.86 14.97
N ASN A 140 -5.10 -7.73 13.67
CA ASN A 140 -6.02 -8.07 12.59
C ASN A 140 -5.49 -9.26 11.81
N ARG A 141 -5.74 -10.46 12.33
CA ARG A 141 -5.13 -11.70 11.83
C ARG A 141 -5.47 -12.09 10.39
N ASN A 142 -6.38 -11.39 9.72
CA ASN A 142 -6.74 -11.59 8.30
C ASN A 142 -6.25 -10.45 7.38
N LEU A 143 -5.55 -9.46 7.94
CA LEU A 143 -4.91 -8.37 7.21
C LEU A 143 -3.49 -8.78 6.83
N LYS A 144 -3.17 -8.75 5.54
CA LYS A 144 -1.83 -9.04 5.03
C LYS A 144 -1.12 -7.72 4.67
N VAL A 145 0.19 -7.64 4.89
CA VAL A 145 1.02 -6.51 4.45
C VAL A 145 2.10 -7.05 3.53
N LEU A 146 2.13 -6.57 2.29
CA LEU A 146 3.13 -6.91 1.30
C LEU A 146 4.04 -5.70 1.07
N LEU A 147 5.32 -5.94 0.79
CA LEU A 147 6.20 -4.90 0.25
C LEU A 147 5.94 -4.76 -1.24
N SER A 148 5.59 -3.56 -1.71
CA SER A 148 5.49 -3.26 -3.13
C SER A 148 6.81 -2.68 -3.63
N VAL A 149 7.38 -3.32 -4.66
CA VAL A 149 8.67 -2.95 -5.26
C VAL A 149 8.42 -2.41 -6.66
N GLY A 150 8.89 -1.19 -6.92
CA GLY A 150 8.70 -0.50 -8.19
C GLY A 150 7.77 0.70 -8.09
N GLY A 151 6.68 0.68 -8.84
CA GLY A 151 5.82 1.84 -9.13
C GLY A 151 6.38 2.67 -10.28
N TRP A 152 5.62 3.65 -10.75
CA TRP A 152 5.97 4.49 -11.89
C TRP A 152 7.43 4.97 -11.87
N THR A 153 7.86 5.67 -10.81
CA THR A 153 9.21 6.26 -10.72
C THR A 153 10.32 5.20 -10.76
N TYR A 154 10.20 4.14 -9.96
CA TYR A 154 11.21 3.08 -9.87
C TYR A 154 11.05 1.99 -10.94
N SER A 155 10.22 2.24 -11.94
CA SER A 155 10.17 1.51 -13.21
C SER A 155 10.88 2.23 -14.35
N GLN A 156 11.11 3.55 -14.19
CA GLN A 156 11.79 4.36 -15.20
C GLN A 156 13.30 4.10 -15.19
N ALA A 157 14.01 4.75 -16.12
CA ALA A 157 15.47 4.73 -16.22
C ALA A 157 16.11 3.33 -16.22
N GLY A 158 15.34 2.31 -16.63
CA GLY A 158 15.80 0.93 -16.74
C GLY A 158 15.98 0.21 -15.41
N HIS A 159 15.38 0.68 -14.31
CA HIS A 159 15.47 0.06 -12.98
C HIS A 159 15.15 -1.45 -13.02
N PHE A 160 14.15 -1.87 -13.81
CA PHE A 160 13.79 -3.28 -14.00
C PHE A 160 14.60 -4.04 -15.06
N ASN A 161 15.63 -3.46 -15.69
CA ASN A 161 16.42 -4.17 -16.70
C ASN A 161 17.09 -5.46 -16.15
N PHE A 162 17.25 -5.55 -14.82
CA PHE A 162 17.76 -6.73 -14.14
C PHE A 162 16.94 -8.00 -14.42
N VAL A 163 15.64 -7.89 -14.76
CA VAL A 163 14.76 -9.05 -15.00
C VAL A 163 15.24 -9.92 -16.17
N THR A 164 16.00 -9.34 -17.10
CA THR A 164 16.57 -10.07 -18.25
C THR A 164 17.84 -10.85 -17.91
N VAL A 165 18.35 -10.75 -16.67
CA VAL A 165 19.60 -11.37 -16.23
C VAL A 165 19.33 -12.30 -15.04
N ALA A 166 19.36 -13.62 -15.28
CA ALA A 166 19.01 -14.64 -14.28
C ALA A 166 19.75 -14.51 -12.94
N SER A 167 21.05 -14.17 -12.95
CA SER A 167 21.81 -13.98 -11.71
C SER A 167 21.32 -12.77 -10.89
N LYS A 168 20.85 -11.71 -11.54
CA LYS A 168 20.29 -10.54 -10.86
C LYS A 168 18.88 -10.82 -10.34
N ARG A 169 18.07 -11.59 -11.08
CA ARG A 169 16.80 -12.10 -10.56
C ARG A 169 17.00 -12.97 -9.32
N ALA A 170 17.95 -13.89 -9.34
CA ALA A 170 18.27 -14.71 -8.16
C ALA A 170 18.66 -13.87 -6.94
N ASN A 171 19.40 -12.78 -7.14
CA ASN A 171 19.71 -11.83 -6.07
C ASN A 171 18.44 -11.12 -5.57
N PHE A 172 17.57 -10.65 -6.47
CA PHE A 172 16.27 -10.08 -6.11
C PHE A 172 15.44 -11.04 -5.26
N VAL A 173 15.29 -12.31 -5.69
CA VAL A 173 14.54 -13.35 -4.98
C VAL A 173 15.09 -13.58 -3.57
N THR A 174 16.42 -13.61 -3.44
CA THR A 174 17.09 -13.72 -2.15
C THR A 174 16.78 -12.51 -1.24
N GLN A 175 16.82 -11.30 -1.80
CA GLN A 175 16.47 -10.09 -1.06
C GLN A 175 14.99 -10.06 -0.68
N ALA A 176 14.07 -10.47 -1.56
CA ALA A 176 12.64 -10.54 -1.28
C ALA A 176 12.33 -11.42 -0.07
N VAL A 177 12.90 -12.63 -0.01
CA VAL A 177 12.78 -13.52 1.15
C VAL A 177 13.38 -12.87 2.41
N SER A 178 14.52 -12.19 2.28
CA SER A 178 15.13 -11.45 3.39
C SER A 178 14.23 -10.32 3.90
N TYR A 179 13.55 -9.57 3.03
CA TYR A 179 12.61 -8.53 3.44
C TYR A 179 11.38 -9.11 4.13
N ILE A 180 10.83 -10.22 3.63
CA ILE A 180 9.75 -10.96 4.29
C ILE A 180 10.15 -11.32 5.72
N GLU A 181 11.30 -11.98 5.90
CA GLU A 181 11.74 -12.46 7.21
C GLU A 181 12.13 -11.32 8.17
N ASN A 182 12.75 -10.25 7.65
CA ASN A 182 13.22 -9.17 8.50
C ASN A 182 12.11 -8.21 8.92
N TYR A 183 11.21 -7.84 8.02
CA TYR A 183 10.19 -6.81 8.29
C TYR A 183 8.80 -7.41 8.54
N GLY A 184 8.69 -8.73 8.50
CA GLY A 184 7.46 -9.43 8.81
C GLY A 184 6.37 -9.24 7.77
N PHE A 185 6.72 -9.17 6.48
CA PHE A 185 5.74 -9.10 5.39
C PHE A 185 5.06 -10.45 5.15
N ASP A 186 3.84 -10.43 4.61
CA ASP A 186 3.13 -11.63 4.14
C ASP A 186 3.44 -11.97 2.68
N GLY A 187 4.29 -11.18 2.01
CA GLY A 187 4.56 -11.35 0.59
C GLY A 187 5.18 -10.13 -0.08
N ILE A 188 5.29 -10.21 -1.40
CA ILE A 188 5.81 -9.14 -2.26
C ILE A 188 4.81 -8.83 -3.37
N ASP A 189 4.66 -7.54 -3.65
CA ASP A 189 3.99 -7.01 -4.83
C ASP A 189 5.04 -6.43 -5.80
N LEU A 190 4.93 -6.74 -7.09
CA LEU A 190 5.78 -6.17 -8.13
C LEU A 190 5.01 -5.21 -9.01
N ASP A 191 5.46 -3.97 -9.04
CA ASP A 191 4.86 -2.91 -9.84
C ASP A 191 5.88 -2.44 -10.88
N TYR A 192 6.01 -3.20 -11.98
CA TYR A 192 6.89 -2.88 -13.09
C TYR A 192 6.09 -2.22 -14.22
N GLU A 193 6.30 -0.91 -14.40
CA GLU A 193 5.59 -0.05 -15.36
C GLU A 193 6.47 0.44 -16.53
N TYR A 194 6.56 -0.25 -17.67
CA TYR A 194 6.08 -1.60 -17.99
C TYR A 194 7.17 -2.38 -18.75
N PRO A 195 7.12 -3.72 -18.79
CA PRO A 195 7.89 -4.48 -19.77
C PRO A 195 7.64 -3.93 -21.18
N ALA A 196 8.70 -3.58 -21.91
CA ALA A 196 8.59 -2.89 -23.20
C ALA A 196 8.86 -3.81 -24.41
N ASN A 197 9.20 -5.08 -24.18
CA ASN A 197 9.47 -6.06 -25.21
C ASN A 197 9.38 -7.49 -24.66
N THR A 198 9.37 -8.48 -25.56
CA THR A 198 9.28 -9.91 -25.21
C THR A 198 10.36 -10.37 -24.24
N ALA A 199 11.59 -9.86 -24.32
CA ALA A 199 12.67 -10.29 -23.43
C ALA A 199 12.45 -9.81 -21.99
N GLN A 200 12.02 -8.55 -21.82
CA GLN A 200 11.63 -8.02 -20.51
C GLN A 200 10.39 -8.73 -19.96
N GLY A 201 9.38 -8.97 -20.80
CA GLY A 201 8.17 -9.69 -20.41
C GLY A 201 8.42 -11.13 -19.96
N GLN A 202 9.25 -11.87 -20.70
CA GLN A 202 9.67 -13.21 -20.29
C GLN A 202 10.52 -13.17 -19.02
N GLY A 203 11.49 -12.24 -18.92
CA GLY A 203 12.32 -12.09 -17.72
C GLY A 203 11.51 -11.74 -16.46
N PHE A 204 10.45 -10.93 -16.60
CA PHE A 204 9.53 -10.61 -15.51
C PHE A 204 8.71 -11.83 -15.10
N SER A 205 8.26 -12.63 -16.07
CA SER A 205 7.52 -13.88 -15.81
C SER A 205 8.39 -14.93 -15.12
N ASP A 206 9.67 -15.03 -15.50
CA ASP A 206 10.66 -15.86 -14.82
C ASP A 206 10.86 -15.39 -13.38
N LEU A 207 11.02 -14.08 -13.15
CA LEU A 207 11.16 -13.53 -11.80
C LEU A 207 9.99 -13.91 -10.90
N ILE A 208 8.76 -13.75 -11.39
CA ILE A 208 7.53 -14.13 -10.67
C ILE A 208 7.50 -15.63 -10.35
N THR A 209 7.95 -16.47 -11.29
CA THR A 209 8.04 -17.92 -11.07
C THR A 209 9.08 -18.27 -10.01
N GLU A 210 10.27 -17.67 -10.09
CA GLU A 210 11.37 -17.86 -9.14
C GLU A 210 10.99 -17.38 -7.72
N LEU A 211 10.26 -16.27 -7.60
CA LEU A 211 9.71 -15.79 -6.33
C LEU A 211 8.71 -16.78 -5.72
N ARG A 212 7.78 -17.31 -6.52
CA ARG A 212 6.81 -18.31 -6.03
C ARG A 212 7.49 -19.53 -5.44
N SER A 213 8.47 -20.10 -6.15
CA SER A 213 9.26 -21.23 -5.64
C SER A 213 9.96 -20.89 -4.33
N ALA A 214 10.62 -19.74 -4.25
CA ALA A 214 11.31 -19.33 -3.02
C ALA A 214 10.35 -19.12 -1.83
N PHE A 215 9.14 -18.65 -2.09
CA PHE A 215 8.12 -18.47 -1.06
C PHE A 215 7.51 -19.79 -0.59
N ASP A 216 7.34 -20.77 -1.49
CA ASP A 216 6.90 -22.12 -1.14
C ASP A 216 7.97 -22.86 -0.32
N ASP A 217 9.24 -22.69 -0.68
CA ASP A 217 10.39 -23.21 0.07
C ASP A 217 10.45 -22.58 1.47
N LEU A 218 10.24 -21.26 1.57
CA LEU A 218 10.20 -20.55 2.85
C LEU A 218 9.08 -21.09 3.76
N ALA A 219 7.86 -21.21 3.23
CA ALA A 219 6.72 -21.74 3.98
C ALA A 219 7.00 -23.18 4.44
N THR A 220 7.54 -24.03 3.56
CA THR A 220 7.93 -25.41 3.88
C THR A 220 8.99 -25.46 4.98
N LYS A 221 10.04 -24.64 4.87
CA LYS A 221 11.12 -24.55 5.87
C LYS A 221 10.59 -24.13 7.24
N LYS A 222 9.59 -23.24 7.29
CA LYS A 222 8.97 -22.76 8.52
C LYS A 222 7.83 -23.65 9.02
N GLY A 223 7.46 -24.69 8.28
CA GLY A 223 6.31 -25.54 8.59
C GLY A 223 4.97 -24.79 8.51
N GLU A 224 4.90 -23.73 7.71
CA GLU A 224 3.70 -22.91 7.53
C GLU A 224 2.86 -23.45 6.39
N THR A 225 1.54 -23.49 6.59
CA THR A 225 0.57 -23.95 5.58
C THR A 225 -0.11 -22.81 4.83
N VAL A 226 0.04 -21.58 5.33
CA VAL A 226 -0.47 -20.39 4.66
C VAL A 226 0.59 -19.95 3.64
N PRO A 227 0.24 -19.83 2.34
CA PRO A 227 1.19 -19.35 1.35
C PRO A 227 1.48 -17.85 1.52
N TYR A 228 2.77 -17.49 1.47
CA TYR A 228 3.16 -16.10 1.25
C TYR A 228 2.57 -15.59 -0.07
N GLN A 229 2.07 -14.37 -0.06
CA GLN A 229 1.40 -13.71 -1.17
C GLN A 229 2.41 -13.23 -2.21
N LEU A 230 2.06 -13.35 -3.48
CA LEU A 230 2.84 -12.76 -4.58
C LEU A 230 1.86 -12.06 -5.51
N THR A 231 1.96 -10.75 -5.65
CA THR A 231 1.05 -9.97 -6.51
C THR A 231 1.84 -9.15 -7.53
N ALA A 232 1.14 -8.70 -8.56
CA ALA A 232 1.72 -7.74 -9.50
C ALA A 232 0.69 -6.69 -9.91
N ALA A 233 1.10 -5.43 -9.90
CA ALA A 233 0.38 -4.34 -10.55
C ALA A 233 0.58 -4.43 -12.05
N VAL A 234 -0.51 -4.39 -12.83
CA VAL A 234 -0.44 -4.67 -14.28
C VAL A 234 -1.26 -3.66 -15.11
N PRO A 235 -0.80 -3.33 -16.33
CA PRO A 235 -1.43 -2.30 -17.15
C PRO A 235 -2.78 -2.73 -17.70
N ALA A 236 -3.69 -1.78 -17.91
CA ALA A 236 -4.94 -2.04 -18.61
C ALA A 236 -4.83 -1.96 -20.14
N ASN A 237 -3.78 -1.33 -20.67
CA ASN A 237 -3.64 -1.13 -22.11
C ASN A 237 -3.04 -2.37 -22.80
N ALA A 238 -3.65 -2.78 -23.91
CA ALA A 238 -3.24 -3.93 -24.70
C ALA A 238 -1.83 -3.80 -25.27
N SER A 239 -1.38 -2.59 -25.59
CA SER A 239 0.00 -2.35 -26.06
C SER A 239 1.06 -2.70 -25.03
N ASP A 240 0.69 -2.73 -23.75
CA ASP A 240 1.61 -2.89 -22.64
C ASP A 240 1.54 -4.32 -22.10
N TYR A 241 0.32 -4.85 -21.88
CA TYR A 241 0.19 -6.22 -21.39
C TYR A 241 0.49 -7.29 -22.45
N GLN A 242 0.55 -6.95 -23.75
CA GLN A 242 0.93 -7.91 -24.81
C GLN A 242 2.32 -8.52 -24.61
N TRP A 243 3.19 -7.86 -23.84
CA TRP A 243 4.54 -8.36 -23.56
C TRP A 243 4.56 -9.40 -22.43
N LEU A 244 3.52 -9.48 -21.60
CA LEU A 244 3.46 -10.37 -20.45
C LEU A 244 3.21 -11.82 -20.87
N ASN A 245 3.93 -12.78 -20.27
CA ASN A 245 3.57 -14.19 -20.38
C ASN A 245 2.50 -14.52 -19.34
N ILE A 246 1.25 -14.19 -19.70
CA ILE A 246 0.10 -14.25 -18.79
C ILE A 246 -0.11 -15.65 -18.18
N PRO A 247 -0.08 -16.76 -18.94
CA PRO A 247 -0.24 -18.10 -18.35
C PRO A 247 0.85 -18.46 -17.33
N GLN A 248 2.12 -18.12 -17.61
CA GLN A 248 3.24 -18.38 -16.70
C GLN A 248 3.09 -17.59 -15.40
N MET A 249 2.80 -16.29 -15.51
CA MET A 249 2.57 -15.43 -14.36
C MET A 249 1.33 -15.87 -13.56
N ASP A 250 0.24 -16.27 -14.22
CA ASP A 250 -0.98 -16.72 -13.55
C ASP A 250 -0.76 -17.99 -12.73
N ALA A 251 0.13 -18.89 -13.15
CA ALA A 251 0.44 -20.08 -12.36
C ALA A 251 1.12 -19.75 -11.01
N ALA A 252 1.78 -18.59 -10.90
CA ALA A 252 2.60 -18.21 -9.75
C ALA A 252 2.00 -17.09 -8.89
N LEU A 253 1.29 -16.14 -9.51
CA LEU A 253 0.67 -15.02 -8.80
C LEU A 253 -0.43 -15.49 -7.86
N THR A 254 -0.64 -14.76 -6.77
CA THR A 254 -1.84 -14.82 -5.95
C THR A 254 -2.93 -13.91 -6.53
N TYR A 255 -2.59 -12.67 -6.84
CA TYR A 255 -3.48 -11.71 -7.48
C TYR A 255 -2.79 -10.92 -8.60
N TRP A 256 -3.57 -10.62 -9.63
CA TRP A 256 -3.31 -9.56 -10.60
C TRP A 256 -3.98 -8.29 -10.10
N ASN A 257 -3.22 -7.24 -9.85
CA ASN A 257 -3.74 -5.94 -9.46
C ASN A 257 -3.85 -5.07 -10.73
N LEU A 258 -4.98 -5.17 -11.44
CA LEU A 258 -5.18 -4.45 -12.69
C LEU A 258 -5.32 -2.94 -12.41
N MET A 259 -4.40 -2.13 -12.93
CA MET A 259 -4.44 -0.68 -12.82
C MET A 259 -5.48 -0.10 -13.77
N ALA A 260 -6.75 -0.23 -13.40
CA ALA A 260 -7.91 0.15 -14.18
C ALA A 260 -8.26 1.65 -14.06
N TYR A 261 -7.24 2.48 -14.17
CA TYR A 261 -7.26 3.94 -14.08
C TYR A 261 -6.15 4.52 -14.95
N ASP A 262 -6.00 5.85 -14.95
CA ASP A 262 -5.01 6.55 -15.78
C ASP A 262 -5.15 6.30 -17.29
N TYR A 263 -6.39 6.15 -17.77
CA TYR A 263 -6.64 6.05 -19.22
C TYR A 263 -6.53 7.40 -19.92
N ALA A 264 -6.73 8.50 -19.18
CA ALA A 264 -6.71 9.86 -19.70
C ALA A 264 -5.98 10.80 -18.74
N GLY A 265 -5.10 11.65 -19.26
CA GLY A 265 -4.32 12.62 -18.49
C GLY A 265 -3.57 13.59 -19.40
N SER A 266 -2.54 14.24 -18.85
CA SER A 266 -1.75 15.28 -19.54
C SER A 266 -1.01 14.79 -20.81
N TRP A 267 -0.85 13.48 -20.96
CA TRP A 267 -0.27 12.84 -22.14
C TRP A 267 -1.21 12.80 -23.35
N LEU A 268 -2.50 13.10 -23.17
CA LEU A 268 -3.46 13.21 -24.27
C LEU A 268 -3.55 14.64 -24.80
N THR A 269 -4.06 14.81 -26.02
CA THR A 269 -4.37 16.11 -26.63
C THR A 269 -5.83 16.54 -26.45
N PHE A 270 -6.64 15.69 -25.82
CA PHE A 270 -8.05 15.91 -25.52
C PHE A 270 -8.39 15.37 -24.13
N SER A 271 -9.45 15.90 -23.51
CA SER A 271 -9.96 15.41 -22.24
C SER A 271 -10.77 14.13 -22.42
N ASP A 272 -10.68 13.17 -21.50
CA ASP A 272 -11.53 11.97 -21.53
C ASP A 272 -11.66 11.37 -20.12
N ASN A 273 -12.38 10.25 -20.00
CA ASN A 273 -12.53 9.51 -18.75
C ASN A 273 -11.24 8.77 -18.40
N GLN A 274 -10.82 8.83 -17.13
CA GLN A 274 -9.59 8.15 -16.70
C GLN A 274 -9.77 6.67 -16.33
N ALA A 275 -11.00 6.21 -16.08
CA ALA A 275 -11.25 4.90 -15.49
C ALA A 275 -12.60 4.30 -15.93
N ASN A 276 -12.95 4.41 -17.20
CA ASN A 276 -14.23 3.89 -17.71
C ASN A 276 -14.28 2.35 -17.71
N LEU A 277 -15.35 1.77 -17.13
CA LEU A 277 -15.53 0.32 -17.11
C LEU A 277 -15.93 -0.22 -18.48
N TYR A 278 -16.88 0.45 -19.13
CA TYR A 278 -17.29 0.18 -20.50
C TYR A 278 -17.02 1.39 -21.40
N GLY A 279 -17.44 1.32 -22.66
CA GLY A 279 -17.20 2.37 -23.65
C GLY A 279 -15.72 2.45 -24.05
N GLY A 280 -15.17 3.66 -24.14
CA GLY A 280 -13.74 3.87 -24.39
C GLY A 280 -13.34 3.90 -25.86
N GLN A 281 -14.28 4.09 -26.79
CA GLN A 281 -14.02 4.04 -28.24
C GLN A 281 -13.01 5.10 -28.70
N ARG A 282 -12.95 6.26 -28.04
CA ARG A 282 -11.96 7.32 -28.35
C ARG A 282 -10.52 6.90 -28.05
N LEU A 283 -10.33 6.18 -26.94
CA LEU A 283 -9.01 5.78 -26.46
C LEU A 283 -8.64 4.35 -26.87
N GLY A 284 -9.62 3.54 -27.30
CA GLY A 284 -9.42 2.12 -27.54
C GLY A 284 -9.24 1.30 -26.26
N ILE A 285 -9.63 1.84 -25.10
CA ILE A 285 -9.43 1.20 -23.79
C ILE A 285 -10.68 1.35 -22.91
N SER A 286 -11.04 0.26 -22.23
CA SER A 286 -11.96 0.23 -21.11
C SER A 286 -11.57 -0.92 -20.18
N THR A 287 -12.00 -0.87 -18.93
CA THR A 287 -11.64 -1.91 -17.97
C THR A 287 -12.20 -3.29 -18.37
N ASP A 288 -13.42 -3.36 -18.92
CA ASP A 288 -14.00 -4.61 -19.41
C ASP A 288 -13.21 -5.18 -20.61
N MET A 289 -12.73 -4.32 -21.52
CA MET A 289 -11.83 -4.74 -22.61
C MET A 289 -10.52 -5.32 -22.08
N ALA A 290 -9.88 -4.64 -21.11
CA ALA A 290 -8.65 -5.11 -20.50
C ALA A 290 -8.85 -6.48 -19.83
N ILE A 291 -9.87 -6.62 -18.99
CA ILE A 291 -10.17 -7.87 -18.28
C ILE A 291 -10.42 -9.01 -19.26
N LYS A 292 -11.21 -8.78 -20.31
CA LYS A 292 -11.42 -9.79 -21.36
C LYS A 292 -10.12 -10.16 -22.08
N GLY A 293 -9.23 -9.18 -22.32
CA GLY A 293 -7.91 -9.40 -22.87
C GLY A 293 -7.06 -10.33 -22.00
N TYR A 294 -6.96 -10.05 -20.70
CA TYR A 294 -6.23 -10.90 -19.75
C TYR A 294 -6.79 -12.32 -19.69
N VAL A 295 -8.11 -12.47 -19.58
CA VAL A 295 -8.78 -13.79 -19.52
C VAL A 295 -8.57 -14.55 -20.84
N ALA A 296 -8.69 -13.90 -21.99
CA ALA A 296 -8.44 -14.51 -23.29
C ALA A 296 -6.98 -14.94 -23.47
N ALA A 297 -6.05 -14.23 -22.82
CA ALA A 297 -4.63 -14.58 -22.78
C ALA A 297 -4.26 -15.62 -21.71
N GLY A 298 -5.22 -16.07 -20.89
CA GLY A 298 -5.05 -17.18 -19.95
C GLY A 298 -4.99 -16.80 -18.46
N ALA A 299 -5.30 -15.56 -18.08
CA ALA A 299 -5.43 -15.19 -16.67
C ALA A 299 -6.72 -15.76 -16.05
N SER A 300 -6.63 -16.26 -14.82
CA SER A 300 -7.79 -16.69 -14.06
C SER A 300 -8.56 -15.48 -13.51
N ILE A 301 -9.84 -15.34 -13.86
CA ILE A 301 -10.65 -14.15 -13.53
C ILE A 301 -10.77 -13.93 -12.01
N GLU A 302 -10.85 -15.01 -11.25
CA GLU A 302 -10.93 -15.06 -9.79
C GLU A 302 -9.65 -14.60 -9.07
N LYS A 303 -8.58 -14.33 -9.84
CA LYS A 303 -7.31 -13.76 -9.37
C LYS A 303 -7.14 -12.29 -9.74
N ILE A 304 -8.03 -11.70 -10.53
CA ILE A 304 -7.93 -10.30 -10.95
C ILE A 304 -8.64 -9.39 -9.95
N ASN A 305 -7.87 -8.52 -9.29
CA ASN A 305 -8.39 -7.36 -8.58
C ASN A 305 -8.54 -6.19 -9.56
N MET A 306 -9.65 -5.46 -9.47
CA MET A 306 -9.87 -4.25 -10.27
C MET A 306 -9.41 -3.01 -9.50
N GLY A 307 -8.56 -2.21 -10.13
CA GLY A 307 -8.21 -0.87 -9.66
C GLY A 307 -9.39 0.10 -9.69
N ILE A 308 -9.59 0.84 -8.60
CA ILE A 308 -10.58 1.92 -8.50
C ILE A 308 -9.84 3.16 -8.00
N PRO A 309 -9.72 4.24 -8.80
CA PRO A 309 -8.92 5.40 -8.41
C PRO A 309 -9.57 6.16 -7.26
N LEU A 310 -8.75 6.58 -6.29
CA LEU A 310 -9.15 7.50 -5.20
C LEU A 310 -8.67 8.94 -5.46
N TYR A 311 -8.60 9.31 -6.74
CA TYR A 311 -8.21 10.62 -7.23
C TYR A 311 -8.90 10.93 -8.56
N GLY A 312 -8.88 12.21 -8.94
CA GLY A 312 -9.37 12.73 -10.20
C GLY A 312 -8.26 13.29 -11.07
N ARG A 313 -8.41 13.16 -12.40
CA ARG A 313 -7.54 13.79 -13.40
C ARG A 313 -8.23 14.98 -14.04
N ALA A 314 -7.52 16.10 -14.09
CA ALA A 314 -8.08 17.40 -14.45
C ALA A 314 -7.63 17.91 -15.82
N PHE A 315 -8.53 18.66 -16.46
CA PHE A 315 -8.36 19.31 -17.75
C PHE A 315 -9.00 20.70 -17.70
N GLU A 316 -8.22 21.74 -17.92
CA GLU A 316 -8.67 23.14 -17.93
C GLU A 316 -8.95 23.62 -19.35
N ASN A 317 -9.71 24.72 -19.47
CA ASN A 317 -10.05 25.34 -20.75
C ASN A 317 -10.65 24.37 -21.78
N THR A 318 -11.39 23.36 -21.31
CA THR A 318 -12.03 22.35 -22.16
C THR A 318 -13.56 22.55 -22.20
N SER A 319 -14.19 22.25 -23.33
CA SER A 319 -15.66 22.27 -23.46
C SER A 319 -16.34 20.98 -22.97
N GLY A 320 -15.58 19.98 -22.55
CA GLY A 320 -16.07 18.70 -22.04
C GLY A 320 -15.33 17.50 -22.62
N LEU A 321 -15.78 16.29 -22.33
CA LEU A 321 -15.15 15.05 -22.77
C LEU A 321 -14.98 14.97 -24.31
N GLY A 322 -13.83 14.47 -24.75
CA GLY A 322 -13.43 14.34 -26.15
C GLY A 322 -13.03 15.65 -26.82
N GLN A 323 -12.88 16.74 -26.06
CA GLN A 323 -12.53 18.06 -26.58
C GLN A 323 -11.09 18.42 -26.23
N SER A 324 -10.50 19.34 -26.99
CA SER A 324 -9.21 19.91 -26.62
C SER A 324 -9.26 20.59 -25.26
N TYR A 325 -8.09 20.72 -24.64
CA TYR A 325 -7.92 21.38 -23.35
C TYR A 325 -6.63 22.20 -23.35
N SER A 326 -6.47 23.08 -22.37
CA SER A 326 -5.23 23.82 -22.14
C SER A 326 -5.06 24.03 -20.65
N GLY A 327 -4.05 23.35 -20.07
CA GLY A 327 -3.84 23.28 -18.63
C GLY A 327 -4.50 22.06 -18.00
N ILE A 328 -3.96 21.61 -16.88
CA ILE A 328 -4.44 20.46 -16.10
C ILE A 328 -4.74 20.86 -14.65
N GLY A 329 -4.65 22.14 -14.32
CA GLY A 329 -4.80 22.62 -12.96
C GLY A 329 -3.66 22.21 -12.02
N PRO A 330 -3.64 22.79 -10.81
CA PRO A 330 -2.58 22.59 -9.82
C PRO A 330 -2.61 21.23 -9.11
N GLY A 331 -3.78 20.57 -9.06
CA GLY A 331 -3.99 19.35 -8.27
C GLY A 331 -3.88 19.54 -6.76
N THR A 332 -3.85 18.45 -6.00
CA THR A 332 -3.69 18.47 -4.52
C THR A 332 -2.23 18.41 -4.08
N PHE A 333 -1.46 17.51 -4.69
CA PHE A 333 -0.02 17.31 -4.41
C PHE A 333 0.81 17.34 -5.70
N GLU A 334 0.20 16.99 -6.83
CA GLU A 334 0.80 16.96 -8.16
C GLU A 334 -0.15 17.66 -9.15
N ALA A 335 0.40 18.44 -10.08
CA ALA A 335 -0.37 19.08 -11.14
C ALA A 335 -1.20 18.06 -11.92
N GLY A 336 -2.46 18.39 -12.22
CA GLY A 336 -3.36 17.46 -12.91
C GLY A 336 -4.07 16.43 -12.05
N VAL A 337 -3.68 16.25 -10.79
CA VAL A 337 -4.22 15.16 -9.93
C VAL A 337 -4.82 15.73 -8.64
N TYR A 338 -6.13 15.55 -8.48
CA TYR A 338 -6.85 15.94 -7.26
C TYR A 338 -7.21 14.70 -6.44
N GLN A 339 -6.91 14.68 -5.13
CA GLN A 339 -7.40 13.61 -4.28
C GLN A 339 -8.93 13.58 -4.23
N TYR A 340 -9.53 12.40 -4.21
CA TYR A 340 -10.99 12.26 -4.18
C TYR A 340 -11.66 13.08 -3.08
N LYS A 341 -11.01 13.20 -1.91
CA LYS A 341 -11.54 13.94 -0.75
C LYS A 341 -11.83 15.42 -1.00
N VAL A 342 -11.18 16.03 -2.00
CA VAL A 342 -11.41 17.44 -2.36
C VAL A 342 -12.38 17.60 -3.52
N LEU A 343 -12.93 16.50 -4.04
CA LEU A 343 -13.83 16.47 -5.18
C LEU A 343 -15.30 16.30 -4.75
N PRO A 344 -16.26 16.92 -5.47
CA PRO A 344 -16.05 17.84 -6.58
C PRO A 344 -15.46 19.18 -6.11
N LEU A 345 -14.70 19.84 -7.00
CA LEU A 345 -14.21 21.19 -6.74
C LEU A 345 -15.36 22.19 -6.62
N SER A 346 -15.19 23.22 -5.78
CA SER A 346 -16.22 24.25 -5.59
C SER A 346 -16.60 24.93 -6.91
N GLY A 347 -17.90 24.93 -7.22
CA GLY A 347 -18.47 25.46 -8.46
C GLY A 347 -18.74 24.42 -9.55
N ALA A 348 -18.17 23.21 -9.42
CA ALA A 348 -18.37 22.16 -10.40
C ALA A 348 -19.68 21.38 -10.18
N GLN A 349 -20.32 20.99 -11.27
CA GLN A 349 -21.44 20.04 -11.29
C GLN A 349 -20.94 18.62 -11.57
N VAL A 350 -21.51 17.62 -10.93
CA VAL A 350 -21.15 16.20 -11.12
C VAL A 350 -22.05 15.56 -12.18
N PHE A 351 -21.43 14.82 -13.10
CA PHE A 351 -22.08 14.08 -14.17
C PHE A 351 -21.71 12.60 -14.05
N GLU A 352 -22.71 11.73 -14.00
CA GLU A 352 -22.55 10.27 -13.95
C GLU A 352 -23.15 9.64 -15.21
N ASN A 353 -22.46 8.66 -15.79
CA ASN A 353 -22.95 7.84 -16.89
C ASN A 353 -22.95 6.38 -16.43
N THR A 354 -24.14 5.82 -16.19
CA THR A 354 -24.31 4.43 -15.74
C THR A 354 -24.26 3.40 -16.87
N THR A 355 -24.19 3.85 -18.13
CA THR A 355 -24.01 2.96 -19.30
C THR A 355 -22.53 2.60 -19.45
N ASP A 356 -21.65 3.61 -19.48
CA ASP A 356 -20.20 3.39 -19.55
C ASP A 356 -19.56 3.19 -18.17
N ILE A 357 -20.32 3.46 -17.11
CA ILE A 357 -19.92 3.45 -15.69
C ILE A 357 -18.70 4.37 -15.50
N THR A 358 -18.97 5.66 -15.67
CA THR A 358 -18.02 6.76 -15.53
C THR A 358 -18.62 7.94 -14.81
N SER A 359 -17.75 8.80 -14.27
CA SER A 359 -18.15 10.11 -13.77
C SER A 359 -17.07 11.16 -14.00
N TYR A 360 -17.52 12.41 -14.02
CA TYR A 360 -16.67 13.60 -13.98
C TYR A 360 -17.41 14.77 -13.34
N SER A 361 -16.68 15.74 -12.82
CA SER A 361 -17.23 17.05 -12.47
C SER A 361 -16.82 18.09 -13.52
N TYR A 362 -17.68 19.06 -13.80
CA TYR A 362 -17.38 20.16 -14.71
C TYR A 362 -17.85 21.51 -14.15
N ASP A 363 -16.95 22.49 -14.12
CA ASP A 363 -17.25 23.89 -13.85
C ASP A 363 -17.30 24.65 -15.18
N SER A 364 -18.50 25.01 -15.64
CA SER A 364 -18.69 25.70 -16.91
C SER A 364 -18.12 27.12 -16.94
N SER A 365 -17.96 27.76 -15.78
CA SER A 365 -17.40 29.11 -15.67
C SER A 365 -15.88 29.11 -15.82
N LYS A 366 -15.21 28.11 -15.23
CA LYS A 366 -13.76 27.91 -15.33
C LYS A 366 -13.35 27.06 -16.53
N LYS A 367 -14.30 26.35 -17.14
CA LYS A 367 -14.08 25.31 -18.16
C LYS A 367 -13.13 24.22 -17.64
N GLU A 368 -13.29 23.84 -16.38
CA GLU A 368 -12.47 22.84 -15.70
C GLU A 368 -13.26 21.53 -15.59
N LEU A 369 -12.70 20.45 -16.13
CA LEU A 369 -13.21 19.09 -16.02
C LEU A 369 -12.29 18.28 -15.11
N VAL A 370 -12.87 17.51 -14.19
CA VAL A 370 -12.13 16.50 -13.41
C VAL A 370 -12.83 15.16 -13.55
N THR A 371 -12.19 14.15 -14.15
CA THR A 371 -12.72 12.78 -14.23
C THR A 371 -12.27 11.97 -13.01
N TYR A 372 -13.20 11.33 -12.31
CA TYR A 372 -12.97 10.55 -11.09
C TYR A 372 -14.17 9.63 -10.83
N ASP A 373 -14.05 8.64 -9.96
CA ASP A 373 -15.17 7.79 -9.56
C ASP A 373 -15.97 8.42 -8.40
N THR A 374 -17.28 8.52 -8.56
CA THR A 374 -18.21 8.83 -7.46
C THR A 374 -18.60 7.57 -6.66
N PRO A 375 -19.28 7.70 -5.51
CA PRO A 375 -19.81 6.54 -4.78
C PRO A 375 -20.72 5.64 -5.62
N THR A 376 -21.55 6.22 -6.50
CA THR A 376 -22.41 5.47 -7.42
C THR A 376 -21.58 4.63 -8.39
N ILE A 377 -20.58 5.24 -9.03
CA ILE A 377 -19.71 4.57 -10.00
C ILE A 377 -18.87 3.48 -9.32
N ALA A 378 -18.35 3.74 -8.12
CA ALA A 378 -17.60 2.76 -7.35
C ALA A 378 -18.46 1.52 -6.98
N LYS A 379 -19.74 1.72 -6.60
CA LYS A 379 -20.68 0.61 -6.37
C LYS A 379 -20.95 -0.21 -7.62
N LEU A 380 -21.19 0.44 -8.77
CA LEU A 380 -21.41 -0.25 -10.03
C LEU A 380 -20.19 -1.09 -10.45
N LYS A 381 -18.97 -0.57 -10.22
CA LYS A 381 -17.73 -1.34 -10.41
C LYS A 381 -17.63 -2.51 -9.44
N ALA A 382 -17.99 -2.32 -8.17
CA ALA A 382 -18.01 -3.41 -7.18
C ALA A 382 -19.02 -4.51 -7.53
N GLN A 383 -20.20 -4.15 -8.03
CA GLN A 383 -21.20 -5.08 -8.56
C GLN A 383 -20.68 -5.83 -9.79
N TYR A 384 -19.95 -5.15 -10.68
CA TYR A 384 -19.26 -5.80 -11.79
C TYR A 384 -18.25 -6.85 -11.28
N ILE A 385 -17.37 -6.49 -10.35
CA ILE A 385 -16.40 -7.40 -9.71
C ILE A 385 -17.11 -8.63 -9.12
N ALA A 386 -18.21 -8.41 -8.38
CA ALA A 386 -18.99 -9.49 -7.79
C ALA A 386 -19.59 -10.40 -8.88
N SER A 387 -20.26 -9.83 -9.88
CA SER A 387 -20.94 -10.56 -10.96
C SER A 387 -20.01 -11.37 -11.87
N LYS A 388 -18.76 -10.91 -12.03
CA LYS A 388 -17.74 -11.59 -12.85
C LYS A 388 -16.95 -12.64 -12.08
N GLY A 389 -17.18 -12.80 -10.77
CA GLY A 389 -16.41 -13.72 -9.95
C GLY A 389 -14.96 -13.28 -9.73
N MET A 390 -14.66 -12.00 -9.90
CA MET A 390 -13.30 -11.45 -9.78
C MET A 390 -12.76 -11.50 -8.34
N ALA A 391 -11.45 -11.38 -8.19
CA ALA A 391 -10.79 -11.48 -6.89
C ALA A 391 -11.24 -10.43 -5.88
N GLY A 392 -11.50 -9.20 -6.34
CA GLY A 392 -11.72 -8.08 -5.44
C GLY A 392 -11.40 -6.72 -6.07
N ALA A 393 -11.12 -5.74 -5.22
CA ALA A 393 -10.78 -4.37 -5.60
C ALA A 393 -9.44 -3.95 -5.00
N ILE A 394 -8.73 -3.08 -5.71
CA ILE A 394 -7.54 -2.38 -5.22
C ILE A 394 -7.70 -0.86 -5.36
N GLN A 395 -7.29 -0.12 -4.34
CA GLN A 395 -7.46 1.33 -4.22
C GLN A 395 -6.22 1.98 -3.58
N ASP A 396 -5.97 3.27 -3.77
CA ASP A 396 -4.88 3.99 -3.08
C ASP A 396 -5.33 4.44 -1.67
N SER A 397 -4.64 4.05 -0.59
CA SER A 397 -5.02 4.46 0.77
C SER A 397 -4.63 5.91 1.06
N SER A 398 -5.51 6.85 0.76
CA SER A 398 -5.41 8.24 1.22
C SER A 398 -6.56 8.62 2.17
N ILE A 399 -6.19 8.86 3.44
CA ILE A 399 -6.69 9.75 4.52
C ILE A 399 -8.18 10.08 4.74
N SER A 400 -9.11 9.90 3.80
CA SER A 400 -10.51 10.29 4.04
C SER A 400 -11.52 9.80 3.00
N SER A 401 -11.09 9.00 2.01
CA SER A 401 -12.01 8.37 1.07
C SER A 401 -12.65 7.10 1.64
N THR A 402 -12.74 6.97 2.98
CA THR A 402 -13.44 5.88 3.68
C THR A 402 -14.80 5.60 3.05
N SER A 403 -15.47 6.63 2.53
CA SER A 403 -16.66 6.50 1.70
C SER A 403 -16.47 5.54 0.50
N LEU A 404 -15.51 5.72 -0.41
CA LEU A 404 -15.42 4.85 -1.60
C LEU A 404 -14.97 3.43 -1.25
N ILE A 405 -14.03 3.26 -0.31
CA ILE A 405 -13.64 1.94 0.19
C ILE A 405 -14.86 1.22 0.79
N GLN A 406 -15.61 1.89 1.68
CA GLN A 406 -16.81 1.33 2.29
C GLN A 406 -17.92 1.07 1.27
N ASN A 407 -18.14 1.95 0.29
CA ASN A 407 -19.15 1.75 -0.76
C ASN A 407 -18.82 0.55 -1.66
N VAL A 408 -17.54 0.26 -1.92
CA VAL A 408 -17.16 -0.98 -2.59
C VAL A 408 -17.44 -2.19 -1.71
N LEU A 409 -17.11 -2.10 -0.41
CA LEU A 409 -17.34 -3.18 0.55
C LEU A 409 -18.81 -3.56 0.73
N THR A 410 -19.75 -2.62 0.61
CA THR A 410 -21.19 -2.94 0.75
C THR A 410 -21.68 -3.92 -0.31
N GLU A 411 -20.99 -4.03 -1.44
CA GLU A 411 -21.34 -4.95 -2.53
C GLU A 411 -20.61 -6.31 -2.43
N PHE A 412 -19.69 -6.46 -1.47
CA PHE A 412 -18.96 -7.71 -1.25
C PHE A 412 -19.61 -8.52 -0.14
N SER A 413 -20.02 -9.75 -0.47
CA SER A 413 -20.70 -10.65 0.48
C SER A 413 -19.82 -11.08 1.65
N SER A 414 -18.51 -11.24 1.41
CA SER A 414 -17.51 -11.54 2.43
C SER A 414 -16.11 -11.15 1.96
N LEU A 415 -15.26 -10.80 2.91
CA LEU A 415 -13.85 -10.53 2.67
C LEU A 415 -13.00 -11.78 2.90
N ASP A 416 -11.84 -11.84 2.23
CA ASP A 416 -10.84 -12.87 2.42
C ASP A 416 -10.42 -12.99 3.90
N GLN A 417 -10.58 -14.19 4.45
CA GLN A 417 -10.28 -14.53 5.85
C GLN A 417 -8.97 -15.31 6.00
N THR A 418 -8.13 -15.36 4.95
CA THR A 418 -6.82 -16.01 5.01
C THR A 418 -5.96 -15.30 6.06
N ARG A 419 -5.42 -16.10 6.99
CA ARG A 419 -4.61 -15.59 8.10
C ARG A 419 -3.29 -15.03 7.60
N ASN A 420 -2.76 -14.05 8.32
CA ASN A 420 -1.41 -13.52 8.11
C ASN A 420 -0.34 -14.27 8.93
N HIS A 421 0.92 -13.99 8.57
CA HIS A 421 2.13 -14.45 9.25
C HIS A 421 2.56 -13.44 10.32
N ILE A 422 2.90 -13.95 11.51
CA ILE A 422 3.32 -13.17 12.69
C ILE A 422 4.49 -13.82 13.46
N SER A 423 5.22 -14.74 12.80
CA SER A 423 6.32 -15.49 13.41
C SER A 423 7.56 -15.33 12.55
N PHE A 424 8.47 -14.46 13.01
CA PHE A 424 9.70 -14.10 12.31
C PHE A 424 10.89 -14.14 13.27
N PRO A 425 11.21 -15.34 13.84
CA PRO A 425 12.22 -15.48 14.88
C PRO A 425 13.64 -15.14 14.42
N ASP A 426 13.88 -15.18 13.10
CA ASP A 426 15.17 -14.92 12.46
C ASP A 426 15.29 -13.47 11.95
N SER A 427 14.31 -12.60 12.21
CA SER A 427 14.36 -11.19 11.82
C SER A 427 15.63 -10.52 12.36
N LYS A 428 16.18 -9.51 11.68
CA LYS A 428 17.27 -8.69 12.22
C LYS A 428 16.83 -7.74 13.35
N TRP A 429 15.52 -7.50 13.50
CA TRP A 429 14.96 -6.54 14.46
C TRP A 429 14.57 -7.24 15.75
N ASP A 430 15.22 -6.90 16.85
CA ASP A 430 15.09 -7.57 18.15
C ASP A 430 13.66 -7.50 18.70
N ASN A 431 13.01 -6.34 18.57
CA ASN A 431 11.63 -6.17 18.97
C ASN A 431 10.65 -6.96 18.08
N LEU A 432 10.87 -7.04 16.76
CA LEU A 432 10.01 -7.83 15.87
C LEU A 432 10.12 -9.35 16.13
N LYS A 433 11.34 -9.87 16.38
CA LYS A 433 11.57 -11.29 16.73
C LYS A 433 10.67 -11.77 17.86
N THR A 434 10.43 -10.88 18.82
CA THR A 434 9.67 -11.16 20.06
C THR A 434 8.25 -10.63 20.00
N ASN A 435 7.74 -10.28 18.81
CA ASN A 435 6.41 -9.71 18.63
C ASN A 435 6.18 -8.48 19.53
N PHE A 436 7.20 -7.63 19.63
CA PHE A 436 7.22 -6.41 20.44
C PHE A 436 6.89 -6.67 21.92
N GLY A 437 7.32 -7.83 22.44
CA GLY A 437 7.06 -8.26 23.82
C GLY A 437 5.64 -8.76 24.09
N GLN A 438 4.77 -8.83 23.07
CA GLN A 438 3.43 -9.39 23.20
C GLN A 438 3.50 -10.92 23.06
N THR A 439 3.22 -11.64 24.16
CA THR A 439 3.13 -13.10 24.11
C THR A 439 1.91 -13.52 23.30
N SER A 440 2.10 -14.42 22.33
CA SER A 440 1.04 -14.98 21.49
C SER A 440 0.12 -15.88 22.32
N SER A 441 -0.84 -15.30 23.05
CA SER A 441 -1.94 -16.08 23.61
C SER A 441 -2.87 -16.54 22.49
N SER A 442 -2.67 -17.76 22.02
CA SER A 442 -3.63 -18.46 21.17
C SER A 442 -4.93 -18.67 21.98
N PRO A 443 -6.10 -18.15 21.57
CA PRO A 443 -7.33 -18.44 22.30
C PRO A 443 -7.77 -19.87 21.97
N SER A 444 -7.70 -20.76 22.96
CA SER A 444 -8.52 -21.99 22.95
C SER A 444 -10.01 -21.62 23.05
N PRO A 445 -10.91 -22.40 22.44
CA PRO A 445 -12.33 -22.06 22.41
C PRO A 445 -12.95 -22.36 23.77
N THR A 446 -13.22 -21.34 24.57
CA THR A 446 -14.03 -21.49 25.77
C THR A 446 -15.47 -21.12 25.47
N SER A 447 -16.35 -22.06 25.77
CA SER A 447 -17.79 -22.08 25.56
C SER A 447 -18.48 -20.83 26.08
N SER A 448 -19.41 -20.31 25.29
CA SER A 448 -20.31 -19.20 25.63
C SER A 448 -21.16 -19.54 26.85
N THR A 449 -21.02 -18.73 27.90
CA THR A 449 -22.03 -18.65 28.97
C THR A 449 -22.55 -17.23 29.04
N THR A 450 -23.85 -17.10 28.84
CA THR A 450 -24.65 -15.88 28.91
C THR A 450 -24.79 -15.38 30.34
N SER A 451 -24.41 -14.13 30.61
CA SER A 451 -24.91 -13.27 31.72
C SER A 451 -24.15 -11.95 31.64
N GLY A 452 -24.69 -10.75 31.82
CA GLY A 452 -25.97 -10.25 32.26
C GLY A 452 -25.81 -8.72 32.29
N GLN A 453 -26.88 -7.99 32.02
CA GLN A 453 -26.91 -6.53 31.96
C GLN A 453 -26.56 -5.90 33.33
N ALA A 454 -25.51 -5.07 33.40
CA ALA A 454 -25.12 -4.37 34.61
C ALA A 454 -25.82 -2.99 34.73
N THR A 455 -26.25 -2.69 35.94
CA THR A 455 -27.02 -1.49 36.36
C THR A 455 -26.04 -0.41 36.87
N PRO A 456 -26.33 0.91 36.73
CA PRO A 456 -25.36 1.93 37.09
C PRO A 456 -25.40 2.23 38.59
N THR A 457 -24.25 2.07 39.27
CA THR A 457 -24.05 2.52 40.65
C THR A 457 -23.27 3.84 40.65
N SER A 458 -23.86 4.90 41.19
CA SER A 458 -23.19 6.16 41.52
C SER A 458 -22.13 5.94 42.60
N GLY A 459 -20.86 6.16 42.28
CA GLY A 459 -19.72 5.89 43.17
C GLY A 459 -19.42 7.01 44.18
N SER A 460 -18.90 6.65 45.35
CA SER A 460 -18.29 7.54 46.34
C SER A 460 -16.76 7.60 46.16
N GLY A 461 -16.08 8.63 46.68
CA GLY A 461 -14.61 8.74 46.62
C GLY A 461 -14.09 9.33 45.31
N LEU A 462 -12.96 8.82 44.78
CA LEU A 462 -12.33 9.28 43.51
C LEU A 462 -13.28 9.24 42.31
N CYS A 463 -14.35 8.46 42.40
CA CYS A 463 -15.34 8.24 41.34
C CYS A 463 -16.54 9.19 41.41
N ALA A 464 -16.59 10.12 42.38
CA ALA A 464 -17.79 10.94 42.64
C ALA A 464 -18.19 11.88 41.48
N SER A 465 -17.24 12.23 40.60
CA SER A 465 -17.44 13.17 39.48
C SER A 465 -17.34 12.53 38.09
N ALA A 466 -16.98 11.25 37.99
CA ALA A 466 -16.75 10.60 36.70
C ALA A 466 -18.00 9.82 36.23
N PRO A 467 -18.50 10.07 35.00
CA PRO A 467 -19.66 9.36 34.47
C PRO A 467 -19.36 7.86 34.26
N ALA A 468 -20.40 7.02 34.26
CA ALA A 468 -20.26 5.62 33.88
C ALA A 468 -19.84 5.51 32.41
N TRP A 469 -18.91 4.59 32.10
CA TRP A 469 -18.50 4.33 30.73
C TRP A 469 -19.70 3.87 29.89
N SER A 470 -19.88 4.52 28.75
CA SER A 470 -20.83 4.18 27.70
C SER A 470 -20.09 3.80 26.41
N PRO A 471 -20.49 2.69 25.75
CA PRO A 471 -19.90 2.25 24.48
C PRO A 471 -20.17 3.21 23.31
N THR A 472 -21.25 4.01 23.39
CA THR A 472 -21.64 4.93 22.32
C THR A 472 -21.09 6.34 22.50
N ALA A 473 -20.58 6.67 23.70
CA ALA A 473 -20.01 7.97 23.98
C ALA A 473 -18.58 8.07 23.43
N VAL A 474 -18.22 9.28 23.02
CA VAL A 474 -16.89 9.62 22.53
C VAL A 474 -16.09 10.24 23.68
N TYR A 475 -14.86 9.78 23.87
CA TYR A 475 -13.93 10.27 24.89
C TYR A 475 -12.69 10.83 24.21
N THR A 476 -12.16 11.94 24.71
CA THR A 476 -10.86 12.50 24.29
C THR A 476 -9.80 12.25 25.35
N GLY A 477 -8.52 12.42 24.99
CA GLY A 477 -7.42 12.30 25.96
C GLY A 477 -7.67 13.14 27.22
N GLY A 478 -7.57 12.50 28.38
CA GLY A 478 -7.88 13.06 29.70
C GLY A 478 -9.31 12.83 30.21
N SER A 479 -10.22 12.27 29.40
CA SER A 479 -11.59 11.96 29.85
C SER A 479 -11.59 10.86 30.91
N GLU A 480 -12.39 11.01 31.96
CA GLU A 480 -12.49 10.05 33.06
C GLU A 480 -13.86 9.37 33.07
N VAL A 481 -13.87 8.06 33.32
CA VAL A 481 -15.10 7.26 33.43
C VAL A 481 -15.02 6.23 34.56
N THR A 482 -16.17 5.81 35.05
CA THR A 482 -16.29 4.67 35.95
C THR A 482 -16.69 3.41 35.18
N TYR A 483 -15.98 2.30 35.42
CA TYR A 483 -16.28 1.00 34.84
C TYR A 483 -15.78 -0.11 35.77
N ASP A 484 -16.64 -1.10 36.05
CA ASP A 484 -16.35 -2.23 36.96
C ASP A 484 -15.81 -1.80 38.34
N GLY A 485 -16.45 -0.79 38.94
CA GLY A 485 -16.06 -0.28 40.26
C GLY A 485 -14.69 0.41 40.31
N LYS A 486 -14.16 0.87 39.17
CA LYS A 486 -12.86 1.54 39.07
C LYS A 486 -12.96 2.84 38.27
N LEU A 487 -12.07 3.77 38.56
CA LEU A 487 -11.87 5.00 37.80
C LEU A 487 -10.83 4.78 36.71
N TRP A 488 -11.17 5.16 35.49
CA TRP A 488 -10.31 5.03 34.33
C TRP A 488 -10.17 6.34 33.59
N LYS A 489 -8.98 6.60 33.05
CA LYS A 489 -8.67 7.81 32.27
C LYS A 489 -8.24 7.45 30.85
N ALA A 490 -8.93 8.02 29.87
CA ALA A 490 -8.60 7.87 28.46
C ALA A 490 -7.27 8.56 28.15
N GLN A 491 -6.34 7.85 27.52
CA GLN A 491 -5.06 8.42 27.10
C GLN A 491 -5.18 9.24 25.81
N TRP A 492 -6.11 8.86 24.94
CA TRP A 492 -6.39 9.51 23.65
C TRP A 492 -7.87 9.39 23.26
N TRP A 493 -8.22 9.83 22.05
CA TRP A 493 -9.57 9.74 21.53
C TRP A 493 -10.03 8.28 21.41
N THR A 494 -11.22 7.96 21.91
CA THR A 494 -11.79 6.61 21.82
C THR A 494 -13.31 6.64 21.80
N GLN A 495 -13.90 5.66 21.13
CA GLN A 495 -15.32 5.32 21.20
C GLN A 495 -15.44 3.80 21.21
N ASN A 496 -16.26 3.25 22.10
CA ASN A 496 -16.51 1.81 22.24
C ASN A 496 -15.33 0.94 22.74
N ASP A 497 -14.15 1.50 23.04
CA ASP A 497 -13.10 0.75 23.75
C ASP A 497 -13.43 0.62 25.23
N THR A 498 -13.45 -0.61 25.74
CA THR A 498 -13.83 -0.91 27.13
C THR A 498 -12.67 -0.67 28.09
N PRO A 499 -12.85 0.09 29.19
CA PRO A 499 -11.81 0.27 30.20
C PRO A 499 -11.36 -1.05 30.83
N GLY A 500 -10.05 -1.25 30.96
CA GLY A 500 -9.46 -2.53 31.37
C GLY A 500 -9.37 -3.60 30.27
N GLY A 501 -9.77 -3.29 29.04
CA GLY A 501 -9.50 -4.10 27.86
C GLY A 501 -8.02 -4.13 27.48
N SER A 502 -7.65 -5.00 26.53
CA SER A 502 -6.26 -5.28 26.14
C SER A 502 -5.52 -4.14 25.42
N VAL A 503 -6.17 -3.00 25.16
CA VAL A 503 -5.73 -2.01 24.16
C VAL A 503 -5.02 -0.77 24.76
N GLY A 504 -4.77 -0.71 26.08
CA GLY A 504 -3.99 0.38 26.69
C GLY A 504 -4.58 1.80 26.59
N VAL A 505 -5.76 1.94 25.96
CA VAL A 505 -6.51 3.20 25.76
C VAL A 505 -6.90 3.84 27.09
N TRP A 506 -7.18 3.01 28.10
CA TRP A 506 -7.63 3.43 29.42
C TRP A 506 -6.57 3.09 30.47
N VAL A 507 -6.15 4.09 31.24
CA VAL A 507 -5.28 3.91 32.40
C VAL A 507 -6.12 3.85 33.67
N LEU A 508 -5.83 2.88 34.53
CA LEU A 508 -6.48 2.73 35.83
C LEU A 508 -5.97 3.80 36.78
N GLU A 509 -6.86 4.68 37.25
CA GLU A 509 -6.52 5.74 38.20
C GLU A 509 -6.79 5.32 39.66
N GLY A 510 -7.69 4.37 39.88
CA GLY A 510 -7.97 3.86 41.23
C GLY A 510 -9.25 3.04 41.31
N SER A 511 -9.50 2.45 42.48
CA SER A 511 -10.79 1.81 42.77
C SER A 511 -11.79 2.85 43.28
N CYS A 512 -13.05 2.64 42.90
CA CYS A 512 -14.19 3.11 43.67
C CYS A 512 -14.42 2.12 44.83
#